data_AF-A0A9Q0K259-F1
#
_entry.id   AF-A0A9Q0K259-F1
#
_cell.length_a   1.000
_cell.length_b   1.000
_cell.length_c   1.000
_cell.angle_alpha   90.00
_cell.angle_beta   90.00
_cell.angle_gamma   90.00
#
_symmetry.space_group_name_H-M   'P 1'
#
loop_
_entity.id
_entity.type
_entity.pdbx_description
1 polymer ?
#
loop_
_entity_poly.entity_id
_entity_poly.type
_entity_poly.pdbx_seq_one_letter_code
_entity_poly.pdbx_strand_id
1 'polypeptide(L)'
;MAYGAEHFRVVSKEAEIVQEFFKKQDVTYMWRPFTVGTEYTSHGSLSIVVAPSNDQRKKMRRVVASEVSNPYRLCWLLEKRFKEVDNFVCFVHNQCISGAVVDVRVVVRQYCGKVIRKMMFKKIYFGEGKKDGGAGVKEEEDINSPFTMLSVMYAFCLFDYMPSLRRSDLNGHEQIMKEAIKIVNKCHDPIIDERVRAWREGKKKEAEDLLAILLSIKDSKGKPFLSAEEIKAQAAV
;
A
#
# COMPACT_ATOMS: atom_id res chain seq x y z
N MET A 1 -1.66 0.05 27.07
CA MET A 1 -1.23 -1.08 26.20
C MET A 1 0.05 -1.61 26.80
N ALA A 2 0.00 -2.84 27.32
CA ALA A 2 1.16 -3.46 27.95
C ALA A 2 2.14 -3.85 26.84
N TYR A 3 3.25 -3.14 26.81
CA TYR A 3 4.43 -3.56 26.09
C TYR A 3 5.35 -4.22 27.11
N GLY A 4 5.73 -5.47 26.86
CA GLY A 4 6.67 -6.20 27.69
C GLY A 4 6.18 -7.60 28.02
N ALA A 5 7.02 -8.57 27.68
CA ALA A 5 6.97 -10.00 28.00
C ALA A 5 5.84 -10.82 27.32
N GLU A 6 6.29 -11.86 26.61
CA GLU A 6 5.51 -12.95 25.98
C GLU A 6 4.89 -12.70 24.58
N HIS A 7 5.73 -12.36 23.60
CA HIS A 7 5.45 -12.77 22.21
C HIS A 7 5.96 -14.20 21.99
N PHE A 8 5.12 -15.21 22.24
CA PHE A 8 5.40 -16.56 21.74
C PHE A 8 5.33 -16.55 20.21
N ARG A 9 6.47 -16.73 19.54
CA ARG A 9 6.53 -16.93 18.09
C ARG A 9 6.39 -18.42 17.82
N VAL A 10 5.20 -18.84 17.43
CA VAL A 10 4.98 -20.20 16.91
C VAL A 10 5.46 -20.24 15.47
N VAL A 11 6.49 -21.03 15.20
CA VAL A 11 7.02 -21.26 13.86
C VAL A 11 6.74 -22.71 13.49
N SER A 12 6.04 -22.90 12.38
CA SER A 12 5.78 -24.23 11.83
C SER A 12 6.05 -24.24 10.34
N LYS A 13 6.59 -25.36 9.86
CA LYS A 13 6.80 -25.68 8.45
C LYS A 13 5.81 -26.71 7.91
N GLU A 14 5.05 -27.35 8.80
CA GLU A 14 4.14 -28.44 8.44
C GLU A 14 2.86 -27.87 7.82
N ALA A 15 2.48 -28.40 6.65
CA ALA A 15 1.37 -27.87 5.86
C ALA A 15 0.02 -27.98 6.60
N GLU A 16 -0.16 -29.05 7.38
CA GLU A 16 -1.36 -29.29 8.18
C GLU A 16 -1.55 -28.20 9.23
N ILE A 17 -0.46 -27.82 9.92
CA ILE A 17 -0.48 -26.76 10.93
C ILE A 17 -0.74 -25.41 10.26
N VAL A 18 -0.07 -25.11 9.15
CA VAL A 18 -0.31 -23.87 8.39
C VAL A 18 -1.78 -23.79 7.93
N GLN A 19 -2.36 -24.91 7.47
CA GLN A 19 -3.76 -24.96 7.04
C GLN A 19 -4.73 -24.75 8.20
N GLU A 20 -4.44 -25.31 9.38
CA GLU A 20 -5.24 -25.10 10.58
C GLU A 20 -5.32 -23.62 10.94
N PHE A 21 -4.19 -22.93 10.98
CA PHE A 21 -4.11 -21.51 11.33
C PHE A 21 -4.73 -20.58 10.29
N PHE A 22 -4.43 -20.79 8.99
CA PHE A 22 -4.81 -19.85 7.94
C PHE A 22 -6.13 -20.16 7.23
N LYS A 23 -6.72 -21.35 7.41
CA LYS A 23 -8.03 -21.70 6.83
C LYS A 23 -9.11 -21.97 7.86
N LYS A 24 -8.84 -22.85 8.84
CA LYS A 24 -9.87 -23.28 9.80
C LYS A 24 -10.04 -22.29 10.94
N GLN A 25 -8.94 -21.69 11.40
CA GLN A 25 -8.90 -20.76 12.52
C GLN A 25 -8.48 -19.35 12.08
N ASP A 26 -8.73 -19.00 10.81
CA ASP A 26 -8.25 -17.75 10.22
C ASP A 26 -8.79 -16.50 10.93
N VAL A 27 -10.03 -16.55 11.44
CA VAL A 27 -10.65 -15.49 12.23
C VAL A 27 -9.95 -15.30 13.57
N THR A 28 -9.54 -16.40 14.23
CA THR A 28 -8.86 -16.37 15.53
C THR A 28 -7.45 -15.78 15.40
N TYR A 29 -6.73 -16.16 14.34
CA TYR A 29 -5.34 -15.72 14.10
C TYR A 29 -5.23 -14.57 13.09
N MET A 30 -6.30 -13.82 12.89
CA MET A 30 -6.31 -12.70 11.93
C MET A 30 -5.60 -11.44 12.45
N TRP A 31 -5.30 -11.38 13.74
CA TRP A 31 -4.61 -10.26 14.37
C TRP A 31 -3.21 -10.05 13.78
N ARG A 32 -2.69 -8.82 13.88
CA ARG A 32 -1.32 -8.49 13.48
C ARG A 32 -0.54 -7.91 14.66
N PRO A 33 0.71 -8.35 14.87
CA PRO A 33 1.59 -7.74 15.85
C PRO A 33 1.70 -6.24 15.63
N PHE A 34 1.51 -5.50 16.72
CA PHE A 34 1.73 -4.06 16.73
C PHE A 34 3.19 -3.80 17.08
N THR A 35 3.96 -3.40 16.08
CA THR A 35 5.34 -2.91 16.18
C THR A 35 5.40 -1.42 15.86
N VAL A 36 6.51 -0.76 16.22
CA VAL A 36 6.79 0.63 15.82
C VAL A 36 6.66 0.80 14.30
N GLY A 37 7.14 -0.15 13.49
CA GLY A 37 7.00 -0.09 12.03
C GLY A 37 5.54 -0.18 11.56
N THR A 38 4.74 -1.07 12.15
CA THR A 38 3.32 -1.20 11.82
C THR A 38 2.48 -0.04 12.32
N GLU A 39 2.88 0.65 13.39
CA GLU A 39 2.18 1.82 13.92
C GLU A 39 2.00 2.88 12.82
N TYR A 40 3.08 3.24 12.13
CA TYR A 40 3.06 4.23 11.04
C TYR A 40 2.36 3.72 9.79
N THR A 41 2.71 2.52 9.32
CA THR A 41 2.15 1.97 8.07
C THR A 41 0.67 1.61 8.20
N SER A 42 0.18 1.35 9.42
CA SER A 42 -1.23 1.05 9.66
C SER A 42 -2.14 2.26 9.53
N HIS A 43 -1.61 3.49 9.49
CA HIS A 43 -2.41 4.72 9.54
C HIS A 43 -3.37 4.73 10.72
N GLY A 44 -2.88 4.42 11.92
CA GLY A 44 -3.74 4.32 13.10
C GLY A 44 -4.70 3.14 13.03
N SER A 45 -4.22 1.97 12.58
CA SER A 45 -5.01 0.72 12.47
C SER A 45 -6.08 0.68 11.38
N LEU A 46 -5.96 1.49 10.32
CA LEU A 46 -6.90 1.54 9.19
C LEU A 46 -6.48 0.69 7.98
N SER A 47 -5.17 0.47 7.76
CA SER A 47 -4.66 -0.31 6.63
C SER A 47 -4.99 -1.80 6.72
N ILE A 48 -5.48 -2.40 5.64
CA ILE A 48 -5.78 -3.85 5.58
C ILE A 48 -4.58 -4.75 5.89
N VAL A 49 -3.36 -4.32 5.56
CA VAL A 49 -2.17 -5.20 5.59
C VAL A 49 -1.73 -5.45 7.03
N VAL A 50 -1.66 -4.39 7.84
CA VAL A 50 -1.02 -4.40 9.17
C VAL A 50 -1.93 -3.96 10.31
N ALA A 51 -3.20 -3.60 10.06
CA ALA A 51 -4.12 -3.23 11.15
C ALA A 51 -4.23 -4.36 12.20
N PRO A 52 -4.02 -4.05 13.50
CA PRO A 52 -4.21 -5.00 14.59
C PRO A 52 -5.68 -5.37 14.81
N SER A 53 -6.62 -4.45 14.52
CA SER A 53 -8.05 -4.66 14.76
C SER A 53 -8.65 -5.68 13.79
N ASN A 54 -9.24 -6.75 14.34
CA ASN A 54 -9.92 -7.78 13.57
C ASN A 54 -11.13 -7.24 12.81
N ASP A 55 -11.91 -6.32 13.39
CA ASP A 55 -13.12 -5.82 12.73
C ASP A 55 -12.81 -4.88 11.57
N GLN A 56 -11.85 -3.96 11.76
CA GLN A 56 -11.40 -3.10 10.69
C GLN A 56 -10.76 -3.91 9.55
N ARG A 57 -9.95 -4.90 9.90
CA ARG A 57 -9.35 -5.81 8.92
C ARG A 57 -10.41 -6.64 8.18
N LYS A 58 -11.43 -7.17 8.87
CA LYS A 58 -12.57 -7.86 8.23
C LYS A 58 -13.30 -6.94 7.26
N LYS A 59 -13.62 -5.71 7.69
CA LYS A 59 -14.27 -4.69 6.87
C LYS A 59 -13.49 -4.45 5.58
N MET A 60 -12.19 -4.18 5.69
CA MET A 60 -11.36 -3.88 4.52
C MET A 60 -11.08 -5.10 3.65
N ARG A 61 -10.90 -6.30 4.23
CA ARG A 61 -10.80 -7.56 3.44
C ARG A 61 -12.02 -7.76 2.57
N ARG A 62 -13.22 -7.54 3.11
CA ARG A 62 -14.47 -7.64 2.34
C ARG A 62 -14.49 -6.64 1.19
N VAL A 63 -14.17 -5.37 1.46
CA VAL A 63 -14.12 -4.32 0.43
C VAL A 63 -13.10 -4.63 -0.67
N VAL A 64 -11.89 -5.02 -0.30
CA VAL A 64 -10.85 -5.34 -1.29
C VAL A 64 -11.25 -6.56 -2.13
N ALA A 65 -11.80 -7.60 -1.50
CA ALA A 65 -12.26 -8.79 -2.21
C ALA A 65 -13.45 -8.48 -3.13
N SER A 66 -14.44 -7.73 -2.67
CA SER A 66 -15.67 -7.47 -3.42
C SER A 66 -15.52 -6.38 -4.48
N GLU A 67 -14.72 -5.34 -4.25
CA GLU A 67 -14.68 -4.15 -5.11
C GLU A 67 -13.39 -4.01 -5.93
N VAL A 68 -12.26 -4.48 -5.40
CA VAL A 68 -10.92 -4.20 -5.96
C VAL A 68 -10.33 -5.42 -6.67
N SER A 69 -10.42 -6.60 -6.06
CA SER A 69 -9.75 -7.83 -6.53
C SER A 69 -10.70 -8.85 -7.12
N ASN A 70 -11.97 -8.50 -7.33
CA ASN A 70 -12.92 -9.41 -7.95
C ASN A 70 -12.61 -9.61 -9.45
N PRO A 71 -12.99 -10.74 -10.06
CA PRO A 71 -12.67 -11.03 -11.47
C PRO A 71 -13.14 -9.94 -12.45
N TYR A 72 -14.34 -9.38 -12.24
CA TYR A 72 -14.86 -8.30 -13.08
C TYR A 72 -13.96 -7.05 -13.00
N ARG A 73 -13.53 -6.66 -11.81
CA ARG A 73 -12.63 -5.52 -11.61
C ARG A 73 -11.26 -5.76 -12.22
N LEU A 74 -10.73 -6.97 -12.09
CA LEU A 74 -9.45 -7.34 -12.69
C LEU A 74 -9.50 -7.25 -14.22
N CYS A 75 -10.60 -7.67 -14.85
CA CYS A 75 -10.85 -7.51 -16.29
C CYS A 75 -11.01 -6.03 -16.67
N TRP A 76 -11.76 -5.24 -15.90
CA TRP A 76 -11.93 -3.81 -16.16
C TRP A 76 -10.63 -2.99 -16.05
N LEU A 77 -9.67 -3.44 -15.23
CA LEU A 77 -8.34 -2.85 -15.11
C LEU A 77 -7.32 -3.39 -16.14
N LEU A 78 -7.70 -4.37 -16.96
CA LEU A 78 -6.78 -5.10 -17.83
C LEU A 78 -6.11 -4.18 -18.85
N GLU A 79 -6.88 -3.32 -19.52
CA GLU A 79 -6.37 -2.36 -20.50
C GLU A 79 -5.35 -1.38 -19.86
N LYS A 80 -5.62 -0.94 -18.61
CA LYS A 80 -4.69 -0.08 -17.88
C LYS A 80 -3.36 -0.76 -17.61
N ARG A 81 -3.39 -2.07 -17.29
CA ARG A 81 -2.15 -2.86 -17.07
C ARG A 81 -1.40 -3.10 -18.37
N PHE A 82 -2.09 -3.47 -19.45
CA PHE A 82 -1.45 -3.70 -20.75
C PHE A 82 -0.72 -2.46 -21.27
N LYS A 83 -1.32 -1.27 -21.16
CA LYS A 83 -0.65 -0.02 -21.53
C LYS A 83 0.67 0.20 -20.78
N GLU A 84 0.72 -0.15 -19.50
CA GLU A 84 1.95 -0.04 -18.72
C GLU A 84 2.97 -1.15 -19.05
N VAL A 85 2.51 -2.34 -19.46
CA VAL A 85 3.40 -3.38 -20.00
C VAL A 85 4.06 -2.89 -21.28
N ASP A 86 3.30 -2.30 -22.20
CA ASP A 86 3.82 -1.75 -23.44
C ASP A 86 4.85 -0.64 -23.17
N ASN A 87 4.52 0.29 -22.27
CA ASN A 87 5.46 1.34 -21.82
C ASN A 87 6.75 0.76 -21.25
N PHE A 88 6.64 -0.31 -20.43
CA PHE A 88 7.78 -0.98 -19.82
C PHE A 88 8.67 -1.66 -20.86
N VAL A 89 8.08 -2.40 -21.81
CA VAL A 89 8.82 -3.06 -22.89
C VAL A 89 9.53 -2.04 -23.75
N CYS A 90 8.86 -0.95 -24.16
CA CYS A 90 9.46 0.14 -24.91
C CYS A 90 10.62 0.79 -24.15
N PHE A 91 10.47 1.03 -22.85
CA PHE A 91 11.54 1.60 -22.02
C PHE A 91 12.77 0.69 -21.96
N VAL A 92 12.59 -0.61 -21.69
CA VAL A 92 13.70 -1.57 -21.64
C VAL A 92 14.37 -1.70 -23.02
N HIS A 93 13.59 -1.78 -24.08
CA HIS A 93 14.09 -1.86 -25.45
C HIS A 93 14.97 -0.65 -25.81
N ASN A 94 14.55 0.57 -25.44
CA ASN A 94 15.34 1.78 -25.69
C ASN A 94 16.67 1.78 -24.91
N GLN A 95 16.67 1.25 -23.69
CA GLN A 95 17.91 1.08 -22.91
C GLN A 95 18.84 0.04 -23.54
N CYS A 96 18.29 -1.03 -24.13
CA CYS A 96 19.09 -2.01 -24.87
C CYS A 96 19.72 -1.40 -26.13
N ILE A 97 18.97 -0.60 -26.89
CA ILE A 97 19.49 0.09 -28.10
C ILE A 97 20.62 1.06 -27.75
N SER A 98 20.50 1.79 -26.64
CA SER A 98 21.54 2.72 -26.19
C SER A 98 22.78 2.03 -25.60
N GLY A 99 22.78 0.70 -25.48
CA GLY A 99 23.86 -0.07 -24.86
C GLY A 99 23.94 0.12 -23.34
N ALA A 100 22.89 0.66 -22.71
CA ALA A 100 22.87 0.91 -21.28
C ALA A 100 22.68 -0.40 -20.49
N VAL A 101 23.36 -0.52 -19.35
CA VAL A 101 23.14 -1.63 -18.41
C VAL A 101 21.79 -1.43 -17.71
N VAL A 102 20.93 -2.44 -17.78
CA VAL A 102 19.60 -2.41 -17.18
C VAL A 102 19.62 -3.04 -15.80
N ASP A 103 19.41 -2.24 -14.75
CA ASP A 103 19.14 -2.77 -13.41
C ASP A 103 17.68 -3.24 -13.34
N VAL A 104 17.49 -4.57 -13.43
CA VAL A 104 16.17 -5.22 -13.39
C VAL A 104 15.42 -4.90 -12.10
N ARG A 105 16.10 -4.74 -10.95
CA ARG A 105 15.45 -4.41 -9.68
C ARG A 105 14.79 -3.04 -9.78
N VAL A 106 15.52 -2.05 -10.27
CA VAL A 106 15.02 -0.67 -10.41
C VAL A 106 13.86 -0.63 -11.40
N VAL A 107 14.03 -1.25 -12.57
CA VAL A 107 13.07 -1.17 -13.66
C VAL A 107 11.76 -1.91 -13.32
N VAL A 108 11.83 -3.07 -12.65
CA VAL A 108 10.63 -3.78 -12.17
C VAL A 108 9.91 -3.02 -11.06
N ARG A 109 10.63 -2.38 -10.12
CA ARG A 109 10.00 -1.54 -9.09
C ARG A 109 9.24 -0.37 -9.70
N GLN A 110 9.84 0.28 -10.69
CA GLN A 110 9.20 1.38 -11.42
C GLN A 110 7.93 0.92 -12.14
N TYR A 111 7.98 -0.23 -12.81
CA TYR A 111 6.81 -0.82 -13.44
C TYR A 111 5.69 -1.11 -12.43
N CYS A 112 5.98 -1.81 -11.34
CA CYS A 112 4.98 -2.13 -10.31
C CYS A 112 4.31 -0.87 -9.75
N GLY A 113 5.11 0.16 -9.43
CA GLY A 113 4.59 1.43 -8.94
C GLY A 113 3.73 2.16 -9.98
N LYS A 114 4.17 2.23 -11.24
CA LYS A 114 3.42 2.84 -12.34
C LYS A 114 2.07 2.14 -12.57
N VAL A 115 2.05 0.80 -12.57
CA VAL A 115 0.81 0.02 -12.74
C VAL A 115 -0.18 0.30 -11.60
N ILE A 116 0.27 0.21 -10.35
CA ILE A 116 -0.60 0.46 -9.18
C ILE A 116 -1.15 1.89 -9.23
N ARG A 117 -0.29 2.88 -9.47
CA ARG A 117 -0.68 4.30 -9.58
C ARG A 117 -1.65 4.54 -10.72
N LYS A 118 -1.47 3.89 -11.87
CA LYS A 118 -2.39 3.96 -13.01
C LYS A 118 -3.76 3.38 -12.67
N MET A 119 -3.80 2.26 -11.96
CA MET A 119 -5.06 1.62 -11.54
C MET A 119 -5.76 2.40 -10.42
N MET A 120 -5.01 3.02 -9.50
CA MET A 120 -5.54 3.77 -8.36
C MET A 120 -5.97 5.20 -8.70
N PHE A 121 -5.15 5.93 -9.45
CA PHE A 121 -5.31 7.37 -9.67
C PHE A 121 -5.44 7.78 -11.14
N LYS A 122 -5.40 6.82 -12.08
CA LYS A 122 -5.31 7.10 -13.54
C LYS A 122 -4.06 7.90 -13.93
N LYS A 123 -3.09 8.04 -13.02
CA LYS A 123 -1.84 8.79 -13.19
C LYS A 123 -0.65 7.84 -13.28
N ILE A 124 0.34 8.19 -14.09
CA ILE A 124 1.62 7.46 -14.18
C ILE A 124 2.73 8.26 -13.49
N TYR A 125 2.61 9.59 -13.48
CA TYR A 125 3.58 10.53 -12.92
C TYR A 125 2.90 11.50 -11.95
N PHE A 126 3.64 11.93 -10.93
CA PHE A 126 3.30 13.00 -9.99
C PHE A 126 4.01 14.33 -10.32
N GLY A 127 5.00 14.30 -11.22
CA GLY A 127 5.74 15.44 -11.76
C GLY A 127 6.17 15.22 -13.22
N GLU A 128 7.19 15.95 -13.67
CA GLU A 128 7.78 15.75 -15.00
C GLU A 128 8.59 14.45 -15.03
N GLY A 129 8.23 13.54 -15.95
CA GLY A 129 9.02 12.35 -16.22
C GLY A 129 10.33 12.68 -16.91
N LYS A 130 11.27 11.73 -16.88
CA LYS A 130 12.52 11.87 -17.65
C LYS A 130 12.22 11.73 -19.15
N LYS A 131 13.04 12.39 -19.99
CA LYS A 131 12.90 12.35 -21.46
C LYS A 131 13.02 10.94 -22.05
N ASP A 132 13.70 10.05 -21.34
CA ASP A 132 13.86 8.63 -21.68
C ASP A 132 12.65 7.76 -21.30
N GLY A 133 11.60 8.33 -20.70
CA GLY A 133 10.43 7.59 -20.18
C GLY A 133 10.63 7.02 -18.77
N GLY A 134 11.79 7.29 -18.17
CA GLY A 134 12.13 6.94 -16.79
C GLY A 134 11.33 7.72 -15.75
N ALA A 135 11.35 7.22 -14.52
CA ALA A 135 10.78 7.91 -13.37
C ALA A 135 11.55 9.21 -13.07
N GLY A 136 10.84 10.31 -12.83
CA GLY A 136 11.44 11.53 -12.28
C GLY A 136 11.79 11.34 -10.81
N VAL A 137 12.46 12.34 -10.20
CA VAL A 137 12.91 12.27 -8.80
C VAL A 137 11.74 11.96 -7.85
N LYS A 138 10.60 12.63 -8.04
CA LYS A 138 9.41 12.45 -7.21
C LYS A 138 8.81 11.05 -7.36
N GLU A 139 8.82 10.49 -8.56
CA GLU A 139 8.36 9.13 -8.81
C GLU A 139 9.31 8.09 -8.21
N GLU A 140 10.63 8.30 -8.30
CA GLU A 140 11.63 7.41 -7.71
C GLU A 140 11.52 7.40 -6.19
N GLU A 141 11.35 8.56 -5.55
CA GLU A 141 11.12 8.66 -4.11
C GLU A 141 9.86 7.93 -3.68
N ASP A 142 8.74 8.16 -4.38
CA ASP A 142 7.47 7.48 -4.10
C ASP A 142 7.55 5.96 -4.30
N ILE A 143 8.20 5.50 -5.37
CA ILE A 143 8.34 4.07 -5.67
C ILE A 143 9.24 3.37 -4.65
N ASN A 144 10.33 4.00 -4.23
CA ASN A 144 11.27 3.40 -3.30
C ASN A 144 10.76 3.39 -1.85
N SER A 145 9.92 4.37 -1.48
CA SER A 145 9.43 4.52 -0.10
C SER A 145 8.69 3.28 0.43
N PRO A 146 7.75 2.62 -0.30
CA PRO A 146 7.16 1.36 0.12
C PRO A 146 8.16 0.23 0.36
N PHE A 147 9.23 0.13 -0.45
CA PHE A 147 10.28 -0.87 -0.23
C PHE A 147 11.14 -0.53 1.00
N THR A 148 11.39 0.76 1.26
CA THR A 148 12.03 1.22 2.49
C THR A 148 11.17 0.87 3.70
N MET A 149 9.86 1.16 3.67
CA MET A 149 8.93 0.76 4.73
C MET A 149 8.96 -0.76 4.94
N LEU A 150 8.88 -1.56 3.87
CA LEU A 150 8.94 -3.02 3.96
C LEU A 150 10.23 -3.52 4.63
N SER A 151 11.37 -2.86 4.39
CA SER A 151 12.65 -3.25 4.97
C SER A 151 12.74 -3.07 6.48
N VAL A 152 11.95 -2.16 7.07
CA VAL A 152 11.97 -1.84 8.51
C VAL A 152 10.67 -2.21 9.26
N MET A 153 9.60 -2.59 8.55
CA MET A 153 8.26 -2.83 9.11
C MET A 153 8.22 -3.86 10.26
N TYR A 154 8.94 -4.96 10.10
CA TYR A 154 9.10 -6.02 11.10
C TYR A 154 10.58 -6.33 11.40
N ALA A 155 11.46 -5.37 11.10
CA ALA A 155 12.87 -5.49 11.46
C ALA A 155 13.01 -5.54 12.99
N PHE A 156 14.07 -6.19 13.47
CA PHE A 156 14.34 -6.24 14.90
C PHE A 156 14.48 -4.81 15.46
N CYS A 157 13.56 -4.44 16.35
CA CYS A 157 13.51 -3.14 16.98
C CYS A 157 13.48 -3.33 18.49
N LEU A 158 14.50 -2.83 19.19
CA LEU A 158 14.62 -2.98 20.64
C LEU A 158 13.39 -2.40 21.37
N PHE A 159 12.76 -1.38 20.80
CA PHE A 159 11.61 -0.68 21.39
C PHE A 159 10.32 -1.48 21.38
N ASP A 160 10.18 -2.47 20.48
CA ASP A 160 9.04 -3.38 20.49
C ASP A 160 9.06 -4.28 21.74
N TYR A 161 10.23 -4.46 22.36
CA TYR A 161 10.43 -5.25 23.57
C TYR A 161 10.67 -4.39 24.82
N MET A 162 11.33 -3.24 24.66
CA MET A 162 11.70 -2.31 25.73
C MET A 162 11.26 -0.87 25.39
N PRO A 163 9.98 -0.54 25.58
CA PRO A 163 9.40 0.75 25.16
C PRO A 163 9.99 1.96 25.86
N SER A 164 10.50 1.80 27.08
CA SER A 164 11.17 2.86 27.83
C SER A 164 12.36 3.45 27.07
N LEU A 165 12.96 2.69 26.14
CA LEU A 165 14.08 3.13 25.32
C LEU A 165 13.66 3.87 24.04
N ARG A 166 12.37 3.92 23.68
CA ARG A 166 11.88 4.45 22.39
C ARG A 166 12.37 5.86 22.05
N ARG A 167 12.59 6.72 23.05
CA ARG A 167 13.07 8.11 22.86
C ARG A 167 14.45 8.21 22.18
N SER A 168 15.23 7.13 22.17
CA SER A 168 16.61 7.14 21.68
C SER A 168 16.77 6.72 20.22
N ASP A 169 15.74 6.15 19.56
CA ASP A 169 15.76 5.60 18.19
C ASP A 169 17.11 4.99 17.75
N LEU A 170 17.75 4.18 18.61
CA LEU A 170 19.10 3.61 18.44
C LEU A 170 19.32 2.90 17.10
N ASN A 171 18.29 2.33 16.49
CA ASN A 171 18.38 1.63 15.21
C ASN A 171 17.94 2.49 14.01
N GLY A 172 17.44 3.72 14.25
CA GLY A 172 16.92 4.63 13.22
C GLY A 172 15.65 4.13 12.51
N HIS A 173 15.11 2.97 12.87
CA HIS A 173 13.99 2.34 12.18
C HIS A 173 12.72 3.19 12.25
N GLU A 174 12.48 3.85 13.40
CA GLU A 174 11.32 4.72 13.56
C GLU A 174 11.43 5.93 12.64
N GLN A 175 12.60 6.57 12.59
CA GLN A 175 12.85 7.70 11.70
C GLN A 175 12.75 7.33 10.22
N ILE A 176 13.36 6.21 9.80
CA ILE A 176 13.28 5.71 8.41
C ILE A 176 11.81 5.47 8.02
N MET A 177 11.03 4.85 8.90
CA MET A 177 9.61 4.59 8.65
C MET A 177 8.82 5.90 8.49
N LYS A 178 9.04 6.87 9.38
CA LYS A 178 8.39 8.20 9.33
C LYS A 178 8.69 8.95 8.04
N GLU A 179 9.94 8.92 7.60
CA GLU A 179 10.35 9.60 6.37
C GLU A 179 9.74 8.93 5.14
N ALA A 180 9.78 7.60 5.06
CA ALA A 180 9.21 6.86 3.94
C ALA A 180 7.69 7.06 3.83
N ILE A 181 6.94 6.95 4.93
CA ILE A 181 5.48 7.15 4.88
C ILE A 181 5.12 8.61 4.55
N LYS A 182 5.92 9.58 5.02
CA LYS A 182 5.72 10.99 4.69
C LYS A 182 5.86 11.25 3.19
N ILE A 183 6.80 10.59 2.51
CA ILE A 183 6.97 10.71 1.06
C ILE A 183 5.73 10.16 0.33
N VAL A 184 5.26 8.97 0.69
CA VAL A 184 4.06 8.36 0.10
C VAL A 184 2.84 9.27 0.28
N ASN A 185 2.59 9.73 1.51
CA ASN A 185 1.44 10.57 1.81
C ASN A 185 1.51 11.93 1.11
N LYS A 186 2.70 12.53 1.00
CA LYS A 186 2.91 13.77 0.23
C LYS A 186 2.55 13.60 -1.25
N CYS A 187 2.70 12.41 -1.81
CA CYS A 187 2.33 12.12 -3.20
C CYS A 187 0.84 11.79 -3.35
N HIS A 188 0.28 10.99 -2.44
CA HIS A 188 -1.05 10.41 -2.56
C HIS A 188 -2.17 11.30 -1.99
N ASP A 189 -1.98 11.87 -0.80
CA ASP A 189 -3.04 12.56 -0.06
C ASP A 189 -3.64 13.73 -0.83
N PRO A 190 -2.86 14.61 -1.50
CA PRO A 190 -3.46 15.72 -2.25
C PRO A 190 -4.43 15.26 -3.34
N ILE A 191 -4.13 14.14 -4.01
CA ILE A 191 -4.97 13.56 -5.07
C ILE A 191 -6.24 12.98 -4.47
N ILE A 192 -6.11 12.30 -3.33
CA ILE A 192 -7.24 11.70 -2.63
C ILE A 192 -8.15 12.79 -2.09
N ASP A 193 -7.62 13.81 -1.42
CA ASP A 193 -8.38 14.91 -0.83
C ASP A 193 -9.11 15.74 -1.88
N GLU A 194 -8.46 16.06 -2.99
CA GLU A 194 -9.09 16.72 -4.13
C GLU A 194 -10.27 15.89 -4.66
N ARG A 195 -10.06 14.58 -4.85
CA ARG A 195 -11.09 13.70 -5.40
C ARG A 195 -12.24 13.44 -4.41
N VAL A 196 -11.96 13.31 -3.12
CA VAL A 196 -12.97 13.22 -2.06
C VAL A 196 -13.85 14.47 -2.09
N ARG A 197 -13.26 15.65 -2.20
CA ARG A 197 -14.00 16.92 -2.28
C ARG A 197 -14.88 16.98 -3.53
N ALA A 198 -14.31 16.71 -4.71
CA ALA A 198 -15.05 16.71 -5.97
C ALA A 198 -16.21 15.70 -5.99
N TRP A 199 -16.03 14.53 -5.35
CA TRP A 199 -17.08 13.51 -5.24
C TRP A 199 -18.23 13.95 -4.33
N ARG A 200 -17.91 14.58 -3.18
CA ARG A 200 -18.92 15.14 -2.25
C ARG A 200 -19.72 16.27 -2.88
N GLU A 201 -19.08 17.09 -3.71
CA GLU A 201 -19.73 18.17 -4.46
C GLU A 201 -20.52 17.67 -5.69
N GLY A 202 -20.51 16.36 -5.96
CA GLY A 202 -21.20 15.76 -7.10
C GLY A 202 -20.61 16.10 -8.46
N LYS A 203 -19.41 16.71 -8.50
CA LYS A 203 -18.70 17.12 -9.73
C LYS A 203 -18.09 15.96 -10.49
N LYS A 204 -17.89 14.81 -9.83
CA LYS A 204 -17.33 13.60 -10.43
C LYS A 204 -18.10 12.39 -9.94
N LYS A 205 -18.65 11.60 -10.87
CA LYS A 205 -19.52 10.44 -10.56
C LYS A 205 -19.13 9.16 -11.30
N GLU A 206 -18.20 9.24 -12.24
CA GLU A 206 -17.81 8.09 -13.04
C GLU A 206 -16.74 7.25 -12.34
N ALA A 207 -16.97 5.94 -12.36
CA ALA A 207 -16.03 4.94 -11.91
C ALA A 207 -14.91 4.77 -12.94
N GLU A 208 -13.90 5.64 -12.91
CA GLU A 208 -12.79 5.63 -13.89
C GLU A 208 -11.56 4.85 -13.42
N ASP A 209 -11.37 4.74 -12.11
CA ASP A 209 -10.26 4.02 -11.45
C ASP A 209 -10.67 3.50 -10.06
N LEU A 210 -9.75 2.84 -9.36
CA LEU A 210 -10.04 2.23 -8.06
C LEU A 210 -10.39 3.25 -6.97
N LEU A 211 -9.81 4.45 -6.99
CA LEU A 211 -10.18 5.47 -6.00
C LEU A 211 -11.64 5.93 -6.19
N ALA A 212 -12.10 6.13 -7.44
CA ALA A 212 -13.51 6.41 -7.70
C ALA A 212 -14.44 5.28 -7.20
N ILE A 213 -14.00 4.03 -7.33
CA ILE A 213 -14.73 2.87 -6.80
C ILE A 213 -14.83 2.92 -5.29
N LEU A 214 -13.72 3.11 -4.59
CA LEU A 214 -13.71 3.19 -3.13
C LEU A 214 -14.61 4.33 -2.62
N LEU A 215 -14.65 5.47 -3.31
CA LEU A 215 -15.53 6.61 -3.00
C LEU A 215 -17.01 6.33 -3.28
N SER A 216 -17.31 5.43 -4.22
CA SER A 216 -18.68 5.08 -4.62
C SER A 216 -19.38 4.12 -3.64
N ILE A 217 -18.61 3.42 -2.79
CA ILE A 217 -19.14 2.42 -1.87
C ILE A 217 -20.03 3.10 -0.82
N LYS A 218 -21.26 2.62 -0.69
CA LYS A 218 -22.24 3.12 0.26
C LYS A 218 -22.67 2.05 1.26
N ASP A 219 -23.03 2.47 2.46
CA ASP A 219 -23.68 1.62 3.45
C ASP A 219 -25.16 1.39 3.11
N SER A 220 -25.84 0.58 3.92
CA SER A 220 -27.29 0.31 3.75
C SER A 220 -28.18 1.55 3.90
N LYS A 221 -27.65 2.66 4.43
CA LYS A 221 -28.33 3.95 4.59
C LYS A 221 -27.97 4.94 3.48
N GLY A 222 -27.23 4.50 2.46
CA GLY A 222 -26.79 5.33 1.34
C GLY A 222 -25.66 6.32 1.65
N LYS A 223 -25.05 6.25 2.85
CA LYS A 223 -23.92 7.08 3.26
C LYS A 223 -22.61 6.47 2.78
N PRO A 224 -21.52 7.26 2.62
CA PRO A 224 -20.21 6.71 2.27
C PRO A 224 -19.79 5.63 3.27
N PHE A 225 -19.43 4.44 2.77
CA PHE A 225 -19.04 3.30 3.61
C PHE A 225 -17.60 3.43 4.15
N LEU A 226 -16.77 4.16 3.42
CA LEU A 226 -15.36 4.43 3.76
C LEU A 226 -15.14 5.89 4.09
N SER A 227 -14.34 6.15 5.12
CA SER A 227 -13.82 7.49 5.42
C SER A 227 -12.67 7.85 4.47
N ALA A 228 -12.33 9.14 4.40
CA ALA A 228 -11.17 9.60 3.62
C ALA A 228 -9.87 8.99 4.16
N GLU A 229 -9.74 8.87 5.49
CA GLU A 229 -8.57 8.26 6.14
C GLU A 229 -8.44 6.77 5.84
N GLU A 230 -9.57 6.04 5.77
CA GLU A 230 -9.55 4.62 5.36
C GLU A 230 -9.06 4.46 3.92
N ILE A 231 -9.47 5.37 3.03
CA ILE A 231 -9.04 5.39 1.63
C ILE A 231 -7.55 5.73 1.51
N LYS A 232 -7.08 6.75 2.22
CA LYS A 232 -5.64 7.09 2.31
C LYS A 232 -4.82 5.91 2.81
N ALA A 233 -5.27 5.26 3.88
CA ALA A 233 -4.61 4.09 4.44
C ALA A 233 -4.51 2.89 3.47
N GLN A 234 -5.46 2.73 2.53
CA GLN A 234 -5.35 1.68 1.50
C GLN A 234 -4.49 2.11 0.31
N ALA A 235 -4.37 3.40 0.04
CA ALA A 235 -3.58 3.90 -1.07
C ALA A 235 -2.08 3.99 -0.73
N ALA A 236 -1.73 4.02 0.54
CA ALA A 236 -0.36 4.17 1.03
C ALA A 236 0.38 2.85 1.28
N VAL A 237 -0.29 1.69 1.14
CA VAL A 237 0.24 0.36 1.50
C VAL A 237 0.06 -0.64 0.36
#